data_AF-R3KDN3-F1
#
_entry.id   AF-R3KDN3-F1
#
_cell.length_a   1.000
_cell.length_b   1.000
_cell.length_c   1.000
_cell.angle_alpha   90.00
_cell.angle_beta   90.00
_cell.angle_gamma   90.00
#
_symmetry.space_group_name_H-M   'P 1'
#
loop_
_entity.id
_entity.type
_entity.pdbx_description
1 polymer ?
#
loop_
_entity_poly.entity_id
_entity_poly.type
_entity_poly.pdbx_seq_one_letter_code
_entity_poly.pdbx_strand_id
1 'polypeptide(L)'
;MNNVEKQKALRIKKNLDFLWECTREMNAYFQIIQNIIKNKSLNTDLIAISPTFYQYTYNALILATFSEVSRIYDRKSNTNFFKFLENCKENRELLLKMNEENLKEVGGSFDFGITVSSEYIDENLDCIDQRLWEFEITFKHLKTQRDRIYAHNESKSFDTIKTIIEKNSNILSDMRALITFTTETLEWLYNVIAQKHCSRLPINIDDLDNTLIVLKSVFTSR
;
A
#
# COMPACT_ATOMS: atom_id res chain seq x y z
N MET A 1 -3.21 30.57 7.91
CA MET A 1 -3.52 30.48 6.46
C MET A 1 -4.63 31.43 6.01
N ASN A 2 -4.57 31.96 4.77
CA ASN A 2 -5.67 32.65 4.09
C ASN A 2 -6.75 31.67 3.56
N ASN A 3 -7.87 32.17 3.04
CA ASN A 3 -8.99 31.31 2.60
C ASN A 3 -8.61 30.34 1.46
N VAL A 4 -7.78 30.79 0.50
CA VAL A 4 -7.32 29.96 -0.63
C VAL A 4 -6.38 28.86 -0.13
N GLU A 5 -5.45 29.21 0.76
CA GLU A 5 -4.55 28.26 1.42
C GLU A 5 -5.32 27.20 2.20
N LYS A 6 -6.36 27.59 2.95
CA LYS A 6 -7.22 26.65 3.69
C LYS A 6 -7.93 25.66 2.78
N GLN A 7 -8.47 26.12 1.64
CA GLN A 7 -9.12 25.25 0.67
C GLN A 7 -8.13 24.26 0.03
N LYS A 8 -6.91 24.72 -0.30
CA LYS A 8 -5.85 23.85 -0.80
C LYS A 8 -5.41 22.82 0.24
N ALA A 9 -5.21 23.24 1.49
CA ALA A 9 -4.84 22.36 2.60
C ALA A 9 -5.91 21.27 2.82
N LEU A 10 -7.19 21.63 2.78
CA LEU A 10 -8.29 20.67 2.87
C LEU A 10 -8.27 19.65 1.73
N ARG A 11 -7.99 20.10 0.50
CA ARG A 11 -7.87 19.21 -0.68
C ARG A 11 -6.69 18.26 -0.56
N ILE A 12 -5.53 18.75 -0.10
CA ILE A 12 -4.34 17.92 0.16
C ILE A 12 -4.68 16.85 1.19
N LYS A 13 -5.26 17.22 2.33
CA LYS A 13 -5.65 16.29 3.39
C LYS A 13 -6.64 15.23 2.89
N LYS A 14 -7.68 15.64 2.16
CA LYS A 14 -8.67 14.71 1.60
C LYS A 14 -8.04 13.71 0.63
N ASN A 15 -7.10 14.15 -0.21
CA ASN A 15 -6.41 13.26 -1.14
C ASN A 15 -5.44 12.32 -0.42
N LEU A 16 -4.74 12.82 0.61
CA LEU A 16 -3.87 12.01 1.47
C LEU A 16 -4.68 10.90 2.15
N ASP A 17 -5.82 11.25 2.76
CA ASP A 17 -6.73 10.29 3.40
C ASP A 17 -7.22 9.24 2.41
N PHE A 18 -7.70 9.65 1.24
CA PHE A 18 -8.14 8.72 0.21
C PHE A 18 -7.04 7.75 -0.24
N LEU A 19 -5.84 8.26 -0.54
CA LEU A 19 -4.72 7.43 -0.99
C LEU A 19 -4.28 6.46 0.11
N TRP A 20 -4.28 6.91 1.36
CA TRP A 20 -3.91 6.08 2.49
C TRP A 20 -4.86 4.93 2.73
N GLU A 21 -6.17 5.15 2.60
CA GLU A 21 -7.15 4.07 2.69
C GLU A 21 -6.87 3.00 1.62
N CYS A 22 -6.65 3.41 0.38
CA CYS A 22 -6.29 2.50 -0.71
C CYS A 22 -4.97 1.76 -0.40
N THR A 23 -3.96 2.46 0.12
CA THR A 23 -2.67 1.87 0.51
C THR A 23 -2.80 0.88 1.66
N ARG A 24 -3.66 1.15 2.64
CA ARG A 24 -3.91 0.23 3.76
C ARG A 24 -4.58 -1.05 3.28
N GLU A 25 -5.53 -0.95 2.34
CA GLU A 25 -6.13 -2.13 1.70
C GLU A 25 -5.08 -2.96 0.96
N MET A 26 -4.24 -2.34 0.13
CA MET A 26 -3.16 -3.04 -0.56
C MET A 26 -2.21 -3.75 0.40
N ASN A 27 -1.80 -3.07 1.47
CA ASN A 27 -0.94 -3.65 2.50
C ASN A 27 -1.60 -4.88 3.14
N ALA A 28 -2.89 -4.80 3.49
CA ALA A 28 -3.63 -5.91 4.06
C ALA A 28 -3.71 -7.10 3.09
N TYR A 29 -4.10 -6.87 1.84
CA TYR A 29 -4.19 -7.93 0.84
C TYR A 29 -2.83 -8.60 0.61
N PHE A 30 -1.78 -7.79 0.46
CA PHE A 30 -0.44 -8.29 0.21
C PHE A 30 0.13 -9.07 1.41
N GLN A 31 -0.13 -8.61 2.64
CA GLN A 31 0.28 -9.35 3.84
C GLN A 31 -0.43 -10.70 3.92
N ILE A 32 -1.73 -10.78 3.61
CA ILE A 32 -2.45 -12.07 3.59
C ILE A 32 -1.91 -12.99 2.49
N ILE A 33 -1.59 -12.45 1.30
CA ILE A 33 -0.92 -13.20 0.23
C ILE A 33 0.40 -13.81 0.73
N GLN A 34 1.23 -13.01 1.41
CA GLN A 34 2.48 -13.48 1.98
C GLN A 34 2.27 -14.57 3.04
N ASN A 35 1.27 -14.40 3.91
CA ASN A 35 0.93 -15.38 4.93
C ASN A 35 0.48 -16.71 4.29
N ILE A 36 -0.34 -16.68 3.23
CA ILE A 36 -0.73 -17.89 2.50
C ILE A 36 0.50 -18.58 1.88
N ILE A 37 1.39 -17.83 1.22
CA ILE A 37 2.61 -18.38 0.60
C ILE A 37 3.51 -19.03 1.66
N LYS A 38 3.75 -18.33 2.77
CA LYS A 38 4.56 -18.81 3.91
C LYS A 38 3.96 -20.08 4.51
N ASN A 39 2.65 -20.11 4.76
CA ASN A 39 2.02 -21.28 5.39
C ASN A 39 1.88 -22.47 4.45
N LYS A 40 1.84 -22.25 3.14
CA LYS A 40 1.89 -23.34 2.16
C LYS A 40 3.21 -24.12 2.24
N SER A 41 4.31 -23.51 2.69
CA SER A 41 5.58 -24.21 2.91
C SER A 41 5.75 -24.73 4.35
N LEU A 42 5.27 -23.99 5.36
CA LEU A 42 5.48 -24.33 6.77
C LEU A 42 4.42 -25.25 7.38
N ASN A 43 3.20 -25.21 6.85
CA ASN A 43 2.02 -25.87 7.40
C ASN A 43 1.24 -26.61 6.30
N THR A 44 1.97 -27.30 5.41
CA THR A 44 1.44 -27.96 4.21
C THR A 44 0.22 -28.85 4.50
N ASP A 45 0.31 -29.70 5.53
CA ASP A 45 -0.77 -30.64 5.88
C ASP A 45 -2.05 -29.91 6.32
N LEU A 46 -1.91 -28.80 7.05
CA LEU A 46 -3.04 -28.00 7.51
C LEU A 46 -3.65 -27.16 6.39
N ILE A 47 -2.83 -26.62 5.49
CA ILE A 47 -3.30 -25.91 4.30
C ILE A 47 -4.01 -26.88 3.35
N ALA A 48 -3.54 -28.13 3.26
CA ALA A 48 -4.13 -29.20 2.45
C ALA A 48 -5.53 -29.65 2.92
N ILE A 49 -5.99 -29.21 4.10
CA ILE A 49 -7.37 -29.46 4.57
C ILE A 49 -8.38 -28.69 3.69
N SER A 50 -8.03 -27.48 3.25
CA SER A 50 -8.93 -26.60 2.50
C SER A 50 -8.26 -26.00 1.26
N PRO A 51 -7.74 -26.84 0.33
CA PRO A 51 -6.86 -26.38 -0.74
C PRO A 51 -7.58 -25.43 -1.70
N THR A 52 -8.86 -25.70 -2.01
CA THR A 52 -9.69 -24.84 -2.84
C THR A 52 -9.90 -23.46 -2.21
N PHE A 53 -10.19 -23.40 -0.90
CA PHE A 53 -10.37 -22.14 -0.20
C PHE A 53 -9.12 -21.25 -0.29
N TYR A 54 -7.95 -21.80 0.07
CA TYR A 54 -6.70 -21.03 0.04
C TYR A 54 -6.34 -20.57 -1.38
N GLN A 55 -6.57 -21.41 -2.39
CA GLN A 55 -6.28 -21.06 -3.77
C GLN A 55 -7.18 -19.95 -4.31
N TYR A 56 -8.49 -19.99 -4.01
CA TYR A 56 -9.42 -18.94 -4.43
C TYR A 56 -9.16 -17.63 -3.70
N THR A 57 -8.91 -17.70 -2.38
CA THR A 57 -8.56 -16.53 -1.57
C THR A 57 -7.29 -15.87 -2.09
N TYR A 58 -6.23 -16.67 -2.34
CA TYR A 58 -4.99 -16.17 -2.93
C TYR A 58 -5.22 -15.45 -4.28
N ASN A 59 -5.94 -16.09 -5.20
CA ASN A 59 -6.22 -15.50 -6.52
C ASN A 59 -7.02 -14.20 -6.41
N ALA A 60 -8.06 -14.18 -5.58
CA ALA A 60 -8.88 -13.00 -5.35
C ALA A 60 -8.06 -11.84 -4.78
N LEU A 61 -7.18 -12.11 -3.80
CA LEU A 61 -6.32 -11.10 -3.19
C LEU A 61 -5.29 -10.55 -4.19
N ILE A 62 -4.75 -11.37 -5.09
CA ILE A 62 -3.84 -10.91 -6.14
C ILE A 62 -4.57 -9.92 -7.06
N LEU A 63 -5.77 -10.28 -7.52
CA LEU A 63 -6.58 -9.41 -8.38
C LEU A 63 -7.00 -8.13 -7.66
N ALA A 64 -7.35 -8.21 -6.37
CA ALA A 64 -7.68 -7.05 -5.55
C ALA A 64 -6.47 -6.12 -5.39
N THR A 65 -5.28 -6.69 -5.13
CA THR A 65 -4.02 -5.92 -5.06
C THR A 65 -3.73 -5.21 -6.38
N PHE A 66 -3.90 -5.89 -7.52
CA PHE A 66 -3.76 -5.25 -8.84
C PHE A 66 -4.74 -4.10 -9.04
N SER A 67 -5.98 -4.26 -8.61
CA SER A 67 -7.02 -3.23 -8.72
C SER A 67 -6.63 -1.99 -7.95
N GLU A 68 -6.25 -2.14 -6.68
CA GLU A 68 -5.88 -1.00 -5.83
C GLU A 68 -4.57 -0.34 -6.28
N VAL A 69 -3.55 -1.11 -6.70
CA VAL A 69 -2.33 -0.54 -7.30
C VAL A 69 -2.69 0.29 -8.54
N SER A 70 -3.59 -0.21 -9.38
CA SER A 70 -4.06 0.53 -10.56
C SER A 70 -4.81 1.80 -10.18
N ARG A 71 -5.63 1.75 -9.13
CA ARG A 71 -6.38 2.90 -8.64
C ARG A 71 -5.47 4.04 -8.18
N ILE A 72 -4.34 3.70 -7.55
CA ILE A 72 -3.36 4.65 -7.04
C ILE A 72 -2.42 5.16 -8.12
N TYR A 73 -1.95 4.30 -9.03
CA TYR A 73 -0.90 4.65 -9.99
C TYR A 73 -1.40 4.98 -11.41
N ASP A 74 -2.67 4.71 -11.76
CA ASP A 74 -3.16 5.07 -13.09
C ASP A 74 -3.34 6.59 -13.22
N ARG A 75 -2.54 7.22 -14.09
CA ARG A 75 -2.59 8.68 -14.36
C ARG A 75 -3.97 9.16 -14.85
N LYS A 76 -4.81 8.27 -15.36
CA LYS A 76 -6.20 8.59 -15.75
C LYS A 76 -7.10 8.87 -14.54
N SER A 77 -6.76 8.40 -13.35
CA SER A 77 -7.49 8.74 -12.12
C SER A 77 -7.27 10.21 -11.76
N ASN A 78 -8.34 10.86 -11.26
CA ASN A 78 -8.30 12.25 -10.81
C ASN A 78 -7.50 12.42 -9.51
N THR A 79 -7.44 11.37 -8.70
CA THR A 79 -6.69 11.33 -7.43
C THR A 79 -5.72 10.15 -7.47
N ASN A 80 -4.71 10.26 -8.33
CA ASN A 80 -3.60 9.31 -8.36
C ASN A 80 -2.39 9.86 -7.59
N PHE A 81 -1.49 8.96 -7.22
CA PHE A 81 -0.31 9.24 -6.43
C PHE A 81 0.61 10.29 -7.08
N PHE A 82 0.82 10.22 -8.41
CA PHE A 82 1.67 11.18 -9.12
C PHE A 82 1.13 12.61 -9.04
N LYS A 83 -0.16 12.81 -9.37
CA LYS A 83 -0.81 14.13 -9.28
C LYS A 83 -0.83 14.65 -7.85
N PHE A 84 -0.97 13.76 -6.87
CA PHE A 84 -0.94 14.14 -5.46
C PHE A 84 0.46 14.63 -5.06
N LEU A 85 1.53 13.94 -5.47
CA LEU A 85 2.90 14.37 -5.22
C LEU A 85 3.25 15.68 -5.95
N GLU A 86 2.82 15.84 -7.20
CA GLU A 86 2.94 17.10 -7.94
C GLU A 86 2.28 18.24 -7.16
N ASN A 87 1.05 18.04 -6.69
CA ASN A 87 0.35 19.03 -5.88
C ASN A 87 1.03 19.30 -4.52
N CYS A 88 1.68 18.30 -3.90
CA CYS A 88 2.47 18.53 -2.68
C CYS A 88 3.72 19.39 -2.99
N LYS A 89 4.42 19.10 -4.08
CA LYS A 89 5.60 19.84 -4.55
C LYS A 89 5.27 21.29 -4.90
N GLU A 90 4.13 21.55 -5.53
CA GLU A 90 3.67 22.91 -5.84
C GLU A 90 3.26 23.72 -4.60
N ASN A 91 3.05 23.06 -3.46
CA ASN A 91 2.57 23.69 -2.24
C ASN A 91 3.46 23.36 -1.02
N ARG A 92 4.79 23.23 -1.22
CA ARG A 92 5.79 22.93 -0.17
C ARG A 92 5.65 23.82 1.08
N GLU A 93 5.63 25.14 0.90
CA GLU A 93 5.43 26.09 2.00
C GLU A 93 4.10 25.88 2.74
N LEU A 94 3.06 25.47 2.02
CA LEU A 94 1.76 25.19 2.62
C LEU A 94 1.83 23.96 3.54
N LEU A 95 2.60 22.93 3.17
CA LEU A 95 2.79 21.73 4.00
C LEU A 95 3.43 22.10 5.34
N LEU A 96 4.43 23.00 5.34
CA LEU A 96 5.04 23.50 6.57
C LEU A 96 4.02 24.26 7.43
N LYS A 97 3.23 25.17 6.82
CA LYS A 97 2.16 25.88 7.55
C LYS A 97 1.12 24.93 8.12
N MET A 98 0.78 23.84 7.41
CA MET A 98 -0.12 22.80 7.92
C MET A 98 0.46 22.11 9.15
N ASN A 99 1.76 21.79 9.13
CA ASN A 99 2.47 21.21 10.27
C ASN A 99 2.40 22.14 11.50
N GLU A 100 2.78 23.40 11.32
CA GLU A 100 2.80 24.40 12.40
C GLU A 100 1.42 24.66 13.00
N GLU A 101 0.37 24.70 12.18
CA GLU A 101 -1.01 24.85 12.66
C GLU A 101 -1.46 23.62 13.45
N ASN A 102 -1.19 22.41 12.98
CA ASN A 102 -1.56 21.18 13.70
C ASN A 102 -0.76 20.98 15.00
N LEU A 103 0.51 21.40 15.06
CA LEU A 103 1.30 21.37 16.29
C LEU A 103 0.71 22.26 17.39
N LYS A 104 0.16 23.43 17.01
CA LYS A 104 -0.52 24.34 17.94
C LYS A 104 -1.81 23.73 18.49
N GLU A 105 -2.54 22.97 17.68
CA GLU A 105 -3.79 22.31 18.08
C GLU A 105 -3.56 21.13 19.04
N VAL A 106 -2.49 20.35 18.83
CA VAL A 106 -2.19 19.14 19.63
C VAL A 106 -1.42 19.47 20.93
N GLY A 107 -1.00 20.72 21.13
CA GLY A 107 -0.35 21.17 22.37
C GLY A 107 1.14 20.83 22.49
N GLY A 108 1.80 20.55 21.36
CA GLY A 108 3.20 20.15 21.29
C GLY A 108 3.44 19.09 20.21
N SER A 109 4.72 18.80 19.91
CA SER A 109 5.06 17.71 18.99
C SER A 109 4.66 16.37 19.56
N PHE A 110 3.97 15.56 18.76
CA PHE A 110 3.96 14.11 18.98
C PHE A 110 5.44 13.67 19.01
N ASP A 111 5.86 12.93 20.03
CA ASP A 111 7.24 12.62 20.39
C ASP A 111 8.00 11.82 19.30
N PHE A 112 8.33 12.48 18.19
CA PHE A 112 9.03 11.90 17.04
C PHE A 112 10.46 12.42 16.90
N GLY A 113 10.88 13.42 17.69
CA GLY A 113 12.23 13.95 17.66
C GLY A 113 12.66 14.60 16.33
N ILE A 114 11.74 14.81 15.39
CA ILE A 114 12.02 15.40 14.07
C ILE A 114 11.45 16.82 14.03
N THR A 115 12.33 17.80 13.81
CA THR A 115 11.94 19.17 13.50
C THR A 115 11.62 19.27 12.01
N VAL A 116 10.36 19.51 11.66
CA VAL A 116 9.93 19.72 10.26
C VAL A 116 10.31 21.14 9.85
N SER A 117 11.32 21.28 9.00
CA SER A 117 11.72 22.55 8.36
C SER A 117 11.35 22.59 6.87
N SER A 118 11.53 23.75 6.23
CA SER A 118 11.35 23.86 4.78
C SER A 118 12.36 22.97 4.04
N GLU A 119 13.62 22.99 4.46
CA GLU A 119 14.70 22.17 3.88
C GLU A 119 14.37 20.68 4.02
N TYR A 120 13.88 20.26 5.19
CA TYR A 120 13.47 18.87 5.42
C TYR A 120 12.35 18.45 4.45
N ILE A 121 11.33 19.27 4.26
CA ILE A 121 10.25 18.99 3.30
C ILE A 121 10.80 18.91 1.88
N ASP A 122 11.70 19.82 1.53
CA ASP A 122 12.24 19.92 0.19
C ASP A 122 13.11 18.73 -0.18
N GLU A 123 14.07 18.37 0.68
CA GLU A 123 14.96 17.23 0.49
C GLU A 123 14.18 15.92 0.34
N ASN A 124 13.15 15.71 1.16
CA ASN A 124 12.34 14.49 1.10
C ASN A 124 11.50 14.44 -0.18
N LEU A 125 10.84 15.53 -0.57
CA LEU A 125 10.07 15.58 -1.80
C LEU A 125 10.94 15.38 -3.05
N ASP A 126 12.15 15.93 -3.06
CA ASP A 126 13.08 15.79 -4.17
C ASP A 126 13.62 14.35 -4.24
N CYS A 127 13.92 13.73 -3.10
CA CYS A 127 14.29 12.31 -3.03
C CYS A 127 13.16 11.39 -3.53
N ILE A 128 11.92 11.66 -3.12
CA ILE A 128 10.73 10.95 -3.61
C ILE A 128 10.61 11.10 -5.13
N ASP A 129 10.83 12.31 -5.65
CA ASP A 129 10.70 12.58 -7.08
C ASP A 129 11.75 11.84 -7.92
N GLN A 130 13.01 11.80 -7.45
CA GLN A 130 14.08 11.05 -8.10
C GLN A 130 13.74 9.56 -8.23
N ARG A 131 13.11 8.98 -7.21
CA ARG A 131 12.70 7.57 -7.20
C ARG A 131 11.43 7.32 -8.01
N LEU A 132 10.58 8.34 -8.20
CA LEU A 132 9.24 8.20 -8.77
C LEU A 132 9.25 7.59 -10.19
N TRP A 133 10.29 7.90 -10.99
CA TRP A 133 10.44 7.36 -12.34
C TRP A 133 10.62 5.83 -12.37
N GLU A 134 11.41 5.27 -11.44
CA GLU A 134 11.65 3.82 -11.35
C GLU A 134 10.36 3.06 -11.03
N PHE A 135 9.54 3.63 -10.13
CA PHE A 135 8.24 3.06 -9.78
C PHE A 135 7.20 3.23 -10.89
N GLU A 136 7.29 4.27 -11.73
CA GLU A 136 6.44 4.36 -12.92
C GLU A 136 6.73 3.22 -13.92
N ILE A 137 8.01 2.86 -14.10
CA ILE A 137 8.41 1.70 -14.92
C ILE A 137 7.87 0.41 -14.31
N THR A 138 8.07 0.23 -13.00
CA THR A 138 7.57 -0.92 -12.25
C THR A 138 6.06 -1.08 -12.41
N PHE A 139 5.30 0.02 -12.31
CA PHE A 139 3.85 0.02 -12.52
C PHE A 139 3.46 -0.36 -13.96
N LYS A 140 4.16 0.15 -14.98
CA LYS A 140 3.91 -0.21 -16.39
C LYS A 140 4.13 -1.70 -16.64
N HIS A 141 5.18 -2.27 -16.05
CA HIS A 141 5.44 -3.71 -16.12
C HIS A 141 4.30 -4.48 -15.44
N LEU A 142 3.93 -4.10 -14.22
CA LEU A 142 2.86 -4.74 -13.47
C LEU A 142 1.51 -4.68 -14.19
N LYS A 143 1.18 -3.54 -14.80
CA LYS A 143 -0.04 -3.34 -15.61
C LYS A 143 -0.07 -4.27 -16.82
N THR A 144 1.07 -4.45 -17.49
CA THR A 144 1.19 -5.39 -18.62
C THR A 144 0.90 -6.82 -18.18
N GLN A 145 1.40 -7.23 -17.01
CA GLN A 145 1.15 -8.57 -16.47
C GLN A 145 -0.31 -8.76 -16.07
N ARG A 146 -0.92 -7.75 -15.43
CA ARG A 146 -2.35 -7.73 -15.12
C ARG A 146 -3.21 -7.89 -16.38
N ASP A 147 -2.91 -7.16 -17.44
CA ASP A 147 -3.70 -7.21 -18.68
C ASP A 147 -3.64 -8.60 -19.35
N ARG A 148 -2.48 -9.27 -19.27
CA ARG A 148 -2.35 -10.69 -19.67
C ARG A 148 -3.23 -11.60 -18.80
N ILE A 149 -3.23 -11.38 -17.49
CA ILE A 149 -4.08 -12.15 -16.56
C ILE A 149 -5.55 -12.01 -16.97
N TYR A 150 -6.04 -10.79 -17.22
CA TYR A 150 -7.43 -10.57 -17.60
C TYR A 150 -7.78 -11.12 -18.99
N ALA A 151 -6.93 -10.93 -20.00
CA ALA A 151 -7.15 -11.44 -21.35
C ALA A 151 -7.26 -12.98 -21.37
N HIS A 152 -6.51 -13.67 -20.50
CA HIS A 152 -6.59 -15.12 -20.37
C HIS A 152 -7.67 -15.61 -19.39
N ASN A 153 -8.36 -14.72 -18.67
CA ASN A 153 -9.41 -15.08 -17.72
C ASN A 153 -10.83 -15.11 -18.33
N GLU A 154 -10.97 -14.81 -19.63
CA GLU A 154 -12.25 -14.92 -20.37
C GLU A 154 -12.81 -16.35 -20.39
N SER A 155 -11.98 -17.37 -20.13
CA SER A 155 -12.39 -18.78 -20.03
C SER A 155 -12.71 -19.27 -18.61
N LYS A 156 -12.61 -18.41 -17.58
CA LYS A 156 -12.81 -18.77 -16.15
C LYS A 156 -11.95 -19.95 -15.65
N SER A 157 -10.79 -20.21 -16.24
CA SER A 157 -9.93 -21.32 -15.83
C SER A 157 -9.07 -20.96 -14.60
N PHE A 158 -9.27 -21.71 -13.52
CA PHE A 158 -8.62 -21.58 -12.20
C PHE A 158 -7.09 -21.68 -12.21
N ASP A 159 -6.52 -22.41 -13.17
CA ASP A 159 -5.07 -22.67 -13.25
C ASP A 159 -4.29 -21.49 -13.87
N THR A 160 -4.98 -20.55 -14.50
CA THR A 160 -4.37 -19.50 -15.33
C THR A 160 -3.62 -18.46 -14.47
N ILE A 161 -4.20 -17.99 -13.36
CA ILE A 161 -3.57 -16.95 -12.51
C ILE A 161 -2.31 -17.49 -11.83
N LYS A 162 -2.41 -18.68 -11.21
CA LYS A 162 -1.29 -19.34 -10.56
C LYS A 162 -0.16 -19.60 -11.57
N THR A 163 -0.48 -20.14 -12.74
CA THR A 163 0.50 -20.40 -13.80
C THR A 163 1.17 -19.11 -14.29
N ILE A 164 0.43 -18.00 -14.41
CA ILE A 164 1.00 -16.71 -14.82
C ILE A 164 1.92 -16.15 -13.74
N ILE A 165 1.56 -16.25 -12.46
CA ILE A 165 2.42 -15.80 -11.35
C ILE A 165 3.68 -16.67 -11.26
N GLU A 166 3.55 -17.99 -11.36
CA GLU A 166 4.68 -18.91 -11.34
C GLU A 166 5.63 -18.71 -12.54
N LYS A 167 5.09 -18.33 -13.71
CA LYS A 167 5.89 -17.97 -14.90
C LYS A 167 6.51 -16.58 -14.83
N ASN A 168 6.01 -15.69 -13.96
CA ASN A 168 6.50 -14.32 -13.82
C ASN A 168 6.94 -14.05 -12.38
N SER A 169 8.20 -14.39 -12.08
CA SER A 169 8.81 -14.24 -10.75
C SER A 169 8.71 -12.85 -10.15
N ASN A 170 8.50 -11.81 -10.97
CA ASN A 170 8.60 -10.43 -10.55
C ASN A 170 7.26 -9.79 -10.15
N ILE A 171 6.11 -10.45 -10.36
CA ILE A 171 4.80 -9.83 -10.04
C ILE A 171 4.71 -9.45 -8.56
N LEU A 172 5.07 -10.38 -7.67
CA LEU A 172 5.01 -10.15 -6.23
C LEU A 172 6.08 -9.14 -5.76
N SER A 173 7.25 -9.11 -6.39
CA SER A 173 8.28 -8.12 -6.06
C SER A 173 7.87 -6.72 -6.51
N ASP A 174 7.27 -6.59 -7.70
CA ASP A 174 6.80 -5.32 -8.24
C ASP A 174 5.63 -4.76 -7.41
N MET A 175 4.68 -5.63 -7.02
CA MET A 175 3.63 -5.25 -6.07
C MET A 175 4.22 -4.74 -4.76
N ARG A 176 5.14 -5.50 -4.15
CA ARG A 176 5.80 -5.10 -2.91
C ARG A 176 6.47 -3.74 -3.06
N ALA A 177 7.25 -3.56 -4.12
CA ALA A 177 8.00 -2.34 -4.37
C ALA A 177 7.07 -1.11 -4.42
N LEU A 178 5.99 -1.18 -5.21
CA LEU A 178 5.00 -0.10 -5.32
C LEU A 178 4.27 0.17 -4.00
N ILE A 179 3.84 -0.90 -3.31
CA ILE A 179 3.12 -0.78 -2.03
C ILE A 179 4.03 -0.16 -0.97
N THR A 180 5.26 -0.64 -0.83
CA THR A 180 6.24 -0.11 0.12
C THR A 180 6.52 1.36 -0.16
N PHE A 181 6.83 1.73 -1.40
CA PHE A 181 7.13 3.12 -1.76
C PHE A 181 5.95 4.06 -1.49
N THR A 182 4.73 3.64 -1.84
CA THR A 182 3.52 4.44 -1.54
C THR A 182 3.33 4.57 -0.03
N THR A 183 3.48 3.48 0.71
CA THR A 183 3.27 3.46 2.17
C THR A 183 4.23 4.40 2.87
N GLU A 184 5.53 4.28 2.61
CA GLU A 184 6.57 5.13 3.20
C GLU A 184 6.32 6.61 2.90
N THR A 185 5.96 6.90 1.64
CA THR A 185 5.73 8.29 1.21
C THR A 185 4.49 8.90 1.89
N LEU A 186 3.37 8.18 1.92
CA LEU A 186 2.14 8.69 2.52
C LEU A 186 2.23 8.77 4.06
N GLU A 187 2.94 7.83 4.70
CA GLU A 187 3.20 7.87 6.13
C GLU A 187 4.06 9.07 6.51
N TRP A 188 5.13 9.33 5.74
CA TRP A 188 5.92 10.55 5.89
C TRP A 188 5.05 11.80 5.75
N LEU A 189 4.21 11.87 4.71
CA LEU A 189 3.28 13.00 4.53
C LEU A 189 2.26 13.13 5.66
N TYR A 190 1.78 12.03 6.26
CA TYR A 190 0.94 12.09 7.46
C TYR A 190 1.68 12.64 8.67
N ASN A 191 2.93 12.25 8.86
CA ASN A 191 3.74 12.75 9.95
C ASN A 191 4.00 14.25 9.77
N VAL A 192 4.39 14.67 8.56
CA VAL A 192 4.57 16.09 8.22
C VAL A 192 3.27 16.86 8.38
N ILE A 193 2.18 16.40 7.78
CA ILE A 193 0.97 17.20 7.67
C ILE A 193 0.10 17.08 8.93
N ALA A 194 -0.25 15.86 9.34
CA ALA A 194 -1.31 15.61 10.31
C ALA A 194 -0.81 15.24 11.72
N GLN A 195 0.51 15.08 11.91
CA GLN A 195 1.11 14.65 13.19
C GLN A 195 0.45 13.37 13.73
N LYS A 196 0.07 12.47 12.83
CA LYS A 196 -0.68 11.26 13.14
C LYS A 196 0.06 10.04 12.66
N HIS A 197 0.33 9.11 13.57
CA HIS A 197 0.71 7.76 13.19
C HIS A 197 -0.51 7.01 12.67
N CYS A 198 -0.42 6.51 11.44
CA CYS A 198 -1.47 5.70 10.84
C CYS A 198 -1.01 4.24 10.78
N SER A 199 -1.83 3.32 11.29
CA SER A 199 -1.52 1.89 11.17
C SER A 199 -1.52 1.47 9.70
N ARG A 200 -0.42 0.84 9.27
CA ARG A 200 -0.24 0.32 7.90
C ARG A 200 -1.11 -0.91 7.64
N LEU A 201 -1.51 -1.61 8.70
CA LEU A 201 -2.23 -2.88 8.66
C LEU A 201 -3.46 -2.84 9.58
N PRO A 202 -4.50 -3.61 9.26
CA PRO A 202 -5.60 -3.83 10.18
C PRO A 202 -5.14 -4.60 11.42
N ILE A 203 -5.89 -4.46 12.51
CA ILE A 203 -5.73 -5.30 13.69
C ILE A 203 -5.98 -6.75 13.26
N ASN A 204 -5.27 -7.70 13.87
CA ASN A 204 -5.44 -9.15 13.63
C ASN A 204 -5.01 -9.67 12.24
N ILE A 205 -4.08 -8.97 11.57
CA ILE A 205 -3.55 -9.41 10.27
C ILE A 205 -2.87 -10.80 10.31
N ASP A 206 -2.44 -11.25 11.49
CA ASP A 206 -1.77 -12.53 11.74
C ASP A 206 -2.72 -13.65 12.19
N ASP A 207 -4.04 -13.46 12.12
CA ASP A 207 -5.03 -14.44 12.58
C ASP A 207 -4.89 -15.82 11.93
N LEU A 208 -4.49 -15.87 10.65
CA LEU A 208 -4.25 -17.14 9.96
C LEU A 208 -3.08 -17.91 10.61
N ASP A 209 -1.96 -17.22 10.89
CA ASP A 209 -0.79 -17.83 11.52
C ASP A 209 -1.16 -18.36 12.91
N ASN A 210 -1.86 -17.54 13.70
CA ASN A 210 -2.33 -17.91 15.03
C ASN A 210 -3.26 -19.13 14.99
N THR A 211 -4.20 -19.15 14.04
CA THR A 211 -5.13 -20.27 13.83
C THR A 211 -4.38 -21.56 13.51
N LEU A 212 -3.40 -21.51 12.59
CA LEU A 212 -2.63 -22.69 12.18
C LEU A 212 -1.74 -23.22 13.31
N ILE A 213 -1.16 -22.34 14.13
CA ILE A 213 -0.38 -22.73 15.33
C ILE A 213 -1.26 -23.54 16.30
N VAL A 214 -2.48 -23.06 16.58
CA VAL A 214 -3.42 -23.75 17.47
C VAL A 214 -3.86 -25.08 16.89
N LEU A 215 -4.18 -25.15 15.59
CA LEU A 215 -4.56 -26.42 14.96
C LEU A 215 -3.41 -27.44 15.05
N LYS A 216 -2.18 -27.00 14.79
CA LYS A 216 -1.00 -27.87 14.86
C LYS A 216 -0.83 -28.49 16.25
N SER A 217 -0.98 -27.70 17.32
CA SER A 217 -0.85 -28.21 18.70
C SER A 217 -1.93 -29.25 19.04
N VAL A 218 -3.15 -29.07 18.55
CA VAL A 218 -4.25 -30.04 18.73
C VAL A 218 -3.94 -31.35 18.01
N PHE A 219 -3.41 -31.31 16.78
CA PHE A 219 -3.10 -32.51 16.01
C PHE A 219 -1.86 -33.26 16.50
N THR A 220 -0.88 -32.59 17.12
CA THR A 220 0.31 -33.25 17.70
C THR A 220 0.07 -33.83 19.10
N SER A 221 -1.04 -33.47 19.76
CA SER A 221 -1.37 -33.94 21.12
C SER A 221 -2.27 -35.18 21.14
N ARG A 222 -2.53 -35.77 19.97
CA ARG A 222 -3.27 -37.04 19.78
C ARG A 222 -2.32 -38.11 19.29
#